data_AF-A0A957EBW2-F1
#
_entry.id   AF-A0A957EBW2-F1
#
_cell.length_a   1.000
_cell.length_b   1.000
_cell.length_c   1.000
_cell.angle_alpha   90.00
_cell.angle_beta   90.00
_cell.angle_gamma   90.00
#
_symmetry.space_group_name_H-M   'P 1'
#
loop_
_entity.id
_entity.type
_entity.pdbx_description
1 polymer ?
#
loop_
_entity_poly.entity_id
_entity_poly.type
_entity_poly.pdbx_seq_one_letter_code
_entity_poly.pdbx_strand_id
1 'polypeptide(L)'
;EQVLDSLEKRKDLSPKYIHPQKRLADMIVRFYPPETNMQETGGQLNAQVVLKPTVPHPDLTDVLQRGSNGSNPALRLNLARYEGTPADFMEIAGNLVETKAHDLISVIQHHMPADCRLNEAMLGQYLSGLEARRSLPLALTQYLIAYHMVTAGLTIEEMQS
;
A
#
# COMPACT_ATOMS: atom_id res chain seq x y z
N GLU A 1 -17.77 25.39 -3.37
CA GLU A 1 -18.79 24.82 -4.28
C GLU A 1 -18.23 24.14 -5.54
N GLN A 2 -17.30 24.75 -6.28
CA GLN A 2 -16.83 24.21 -7.57
C GLN A 2 -16.29 22.76 -7.52
N VAL A 3 -15.67 22.34 -6.41
CA VAL A 3 -15.16 20.97 -6.22
C VAL A 3 -16.29 19.95 -6.09
N LEU A 4 -17.34 20.26 -5.31
CA LEU A 4 -18.47 19.35 -5.09
C LEU A 4 -19.30 19.18 -6.36
N ASP A 5 -19.52 20.26 -7.11
CA ASP A 5 -20.23 20.21 -8.40
C ASP A 5 -19.43 19.41 -9.46
N SER A 6 -18.11 19.52 -9.46
CA SER A 6 -17.24 18.69 -10.30
C SER A 6 -17.31 17.19 -9.93
N LEU A 7 -17.37 16.87 -8.63
CA LEU A 7 -17.52 15.49 -8.17
C LEU A 7 -18.88 14.90 -8.58
N GLU A 8 -19.96 15.66 -8.45
CA GLU A 8 -21.30 15.19 -8.83
C GLU A 8 -21.38 14.89 -10.34
N LYS A 9 -20.80 15.75 -11.20
CA LYS A 9 -20.72 15.51 -12.65
C LYS A 9 -19.93 14.26 -13.03
N ARG A 10 -19.03 13.78 -12.16
CA ARG A 10 -18.17 12.61 -12.40
C ARG A 10 -18.65 11.35 -11.69
N LYS A 11 -19.73 11.44 -10.92
CA LYS A 11 -20.27 10.35 -10.10
C LYS A 11 -20.55 9.09 -10.92
N ASP A 12 -21.07 9.26 -12.14
CA ASP A 12 -21.36 8.15 -13.05
C ASP A 12 -20.16 7.77 -13.94
N LEU A 13 -19.16 8.64 -14.05
CA LEU A 13 -17.97 8.38 -14.86
C LEU A 13 -17.04 7.36 -14.18
N SER A 14 -16.83 7.48 -12.86
CA SER A 14 -15.94 6.57 -12.14
C SER A 14 -16.40 5.10 -12.20
N PRO A 15 -17.68 4.75 -11.92
CA PRO A 15 -18.18 3.39 -12.08
C PRO A 15 -18.09 2.87 -13.52
N LYS A 16 -18.28 3.74 -14.52
CA LYS A 16 -18.33 3.33 -15.92
C LYS A 16 -16.95 3.15 -16.55
N TYR A 17 -15.97 3.99 -16.19
CA TYR A 17 -14.68 4.05 -16.89
C TYR A 17 -13.45 3.85 -15.99
N ILE A 18 -13.55 4.07 -14.67
CA ILE A 18 -12.40 3.99 -13.76
C ILE A 18 -12.43 2.69 -12.95
N HIS A 19 -13.54 2.36 -12.29
CA HIS A 19 -13.67 1.14 -11.49
C HIS A 19 -13.38 -0.16 -12.26
N PRO A 20 -13.78 -0.32 -13.53
CA PRO A 20 -13.50 -1.54 -14.28
C PRO A 20 -12.00 -1.84 -14.43
N GLN A 21 -11.13 -0.82 -14.37
CA GLN A 21 -9.68 -0.99 -14.50
C GLN A 21 -9.08 -1.79 -13.34
N LYS A 22 -9.73 -1.82 -12.16
CA LYS A 22 -9.29 -2.63 -11.00
C LYS A 22 -9.22 -4.12 -11.31
N ARG A 23 -10.03 -4.60 -12.26
CA ARG A 23 -10.01 -6.00 -12.70
C ARG A 23 -8.68 -6.41 -13.32
N LEU A 24 -7.99 -5.47 -13.97
CA LEU A 24 -6.72 -5.70 -14.65
C LEU A 24 -5.50 -5.39 -13.78
N ALA A 25 -5.69 -4.77 -12.61
CA ALA A 25 -4.59 -4.46 -11.71
C ALA A 25 -4.08 -5.71 -10.99
N ASP A 26 -2.77 -5.81 -10.76
CA ASP A 26 -2.17 -6.88 -9.92
C ASP A 26 -2.27 -6.56 -8.43
N MET A 27 -2.31 -5.27 -8.10
CA MET A 27 -2.37 -4.77 -6.74
C MET A 27 -3.33 -3.59 -6.65
N ILE A 28 -4.10 -3.54 -5.56
CA ILE A 28 -5.09 -2.49 -5.34
C ILE A 28 -4.86 -1.89 -3.96
N VAL A 29 -4.63 -0.58 -3.92
CA VAL A 29 -4.38 0.15 -2.69
C VAL A 29 -5.60 1.01 -2.35
N ARG A 30 -6.03 0.95 -1.08
CA ARG A 30 -7.09 1.81 -0.55
C ARG A 30 -6.65 2.40 0.79
N PHE A 31 -6.73 3.73 0.90
CA PHE A 31 -6.61 4.43 2.18
C PHE A 31 -7.98 4.69 2.79
N TYR A 32 -8.12 4.54 4.10
CA TYR A 32 -9.37 4.73 4.81
C TYR A 32 -9.16 5.14 6.28
N PRO A 33 -10.08 5.91 6.88
CA PRO A 33 -9.92 6.35 8.26
C PRO A 33 -9.99 5.17 9.25
N PRO A 34 -9.27 5.24 10.38
CA PRO A 34 -9.42 4.28 11.46
C PRO A 34 -10.79 4.43 12.13
N GLU A 35 -11.34 3.31 12.62
CA GLU A 35 -12.63 3.30 13.31
C GLU A 35 -12.67 4.25 14.53
N THR A 36 -11.51 4.45 15.17
CA THR A 36 -11.34 5.37 16.30
C THR A 36 -11.38 6.84 15.89
N ASN A 37 -11.16 7.17 14.61
CA ASN A 37 -11.23 8.53 14.08
C ASN A 37 -11.71 8.54 12.62
N MET A 38 -13.03 8.44 12.44
CA MET A 38 -13.68 8.46 11.13
C MET A 38 -13.51 9.78 10.35
N GLN A 39 -13.04 10.85 11.01
CA GLN A 39 -12.78 12.16 10.40
C GLN A 39 -11.30 12.33 9.97
N GLU A 40 -10.46 11.33 10.20
CA GLU A 40 -9.07 11.34 9.73
C GLU A 40 -9.04 11.42 8.19
N THR A 41 -8.23 12.34 7.66
CA THR A 41 -8.08 12.59 6.22
C THR A 41 -6.63 12.80 5.80
N GLY A 42 -5.70 12.74 6.75
CA GLY A 42 -4.29 13.01 6.55
C GLY A 42 -3.41 11.78 6.80
N GLY A 43 -2.40 11.96 7.66
CA GLY A 43 -1.24 11.07 7.70
C GLY A 43 -1.50 9.73 8.39
N GLN A 44 -2.61 9.62 9.13
CA GLN A 44 -2.93 8.48 9.98
C GLN A 44 -4.05 7.59 9.41
N LEU A 45 -4.31 7.69 8.10
CA LEU A 45 -5.19 6.75 7.43
C LEU A 45 -4.60 5.33 7.48
N ASN A 46 -5.45 4.33 7.69
CA ASN A 46 -5.07 2.95 7.42
C ASN A 46 -4.88 2.77 5.91
N ALA A 47 -4.06 1.80 5.51
CA ALA A 47 -3.93 1.39 4.13
C ALA A 47 -4.25 -0.10 3.98
N GLN A 48 -5.09 -0.44 3.02
CA GLN A 48 -5.34 -1.80 2.58
C GLN A 48 -4.64 -2.01 1.25
N VAL A 49 -3.80 -3.04 1.16
CA VAL A 49 -3.15 -3.49 -0.06
C VAL A 49 -3.72 -4.87 -0.39
N VAL A 50 -4.47 -4.95 -1.48
CA VAL A 50 -4.96 -6.21 -2.04
C VAL A 50 -3.94 -6.70 -3.06
N LEU A 51 -3.41 -7.90 -2.85
CA LEU A 51 -2.47 -8.58 -3.74
C LEU A 51 -3.21 -9.71 -4.46
N LYS A 52 -3.37 -9.57 -5.78
CA LYS A 52 -4.05 -10.58 -6.60
C LYS A 52 -3.03 -11.59 -7.10
N PRO A 53 -3.39 -12.89 -7.22
CA PRO A 53 -2.50 -13.96 -7.66
C PRO A 53 -2.28 -13.94 -9.19
N THR A 54 -2.05 -12.75 -9.76
CA THR A 54 -1.83 -12.51 -11.18
C THR A 54 -0.35 -12.34 -11.52
N VAL A 55 0.49 -12.01 -10.53
CA VAL A 55 1.95 -11.95 -10.63
C VAL A 55 2.60 -12.63 -9.43
N PRO A 56 3.83 -13.17 -9.57
CA PRO A 56 4.63 -13.60 -8.43
C PRO A 56 4.77 -12.45 -7.43
N HIS A 57 4.46 -12.72 -6.17
CA HIS A 57 4.71 -11.80 -5.08
C HIS A 57 6.02 -12.20 -4.38
N PRO A 58 6.82 -11.22 -3.92
CA PRO A 58 7.93 -11.50 -3.05
C PRO A 58 7.48 -12.23 -1.79
N ASP A 59 8.40 -12.96 -1.18
CA ASP A 59 8.19 -13.48 0.15
C ASP A 59 8.06 -12.31 1.14
N LEU A 60 6.91 -12.26 1.82
CA LEU A 60 6.58 -11.27 2.84
C LEU A 60 6.65 -11.84 4.26
N THR A 61 7.09 -13.10 4.43
CA THR A 61 7.05 -13.81 5.72
C THR A 61 7.75 -13.02 6.83
N ASP A 62 8.97 -12.54 6.58
CA ASP A 62 9.74 -11.76 7.56
C ASP A 62 9.09 -10.41 7.88
N VAL A 63 8.56 -9.75 6.84
CA VAL A 63 7.86 -8.45 6.97
C VAL A 63 6.61 -8.61 7.81
N LEU A 64 5.83 -9.68 7.60
CA LEU A 64 4.61 -9.99 8.34
C LEU A 64 4.91 -10.43 9.77
N GLN A 65 5.91 -11.28 9.98
CA GLN A 65 6.31 -11.72 11.32
C GLN A 65 6.71 -10.53 12.19
N ARG A 66 7.44 -9.57 11.63
CA ARG A 66 7.73 -8.32 12.33
C ARG A 66 6.50 -7.45 12.43
N GLY A 67 5.74 -7.25 11.35
CA GLY A 67 4.62 -6.32 11.31
C GLY A 67 3.47 -6.69 12.24
N SER A 68 3.23 -7.98 12.46
CA SER A 68 2.13 -8.47 13.28
C SER A 68 2.49 -8.68 14.76
N ASN A 69 3.73 -8.37 15.17
CA ASN A 69 4.16 -8.53 16.57
C ASN A 69 3.79 -7.32 17.46
N GLY A 70 3.78 -7.55 18.78
CA GLY A 70 3.53 -6.51 19.79
C GLY A 70 2.05 -6.26 20.10
N SER A 71 1.79 -5.30 21.00
CA SER A 71 0.44 -4.93 21.44
C SER A 71 -0.34 -4.09 20.41
N ASN A 72 0.37 -3.42 19.49
CA ASN A 72 -0.21 -2.65 18.41
C ASN A 72 0.40 -3.12 17.07
N PRO A 73 -0.14 -4.19 16.45
CA PRO A 73 0.40 -4.74 15.22
C PRO A 73 0.28 -3.71 14.09
N ALA A 74 1.39 -3.49 13.37
CA ALA A 74 1.49 -2.61 12.22
C ALA A 74 0.85 -3.21 10.97
N LEU A 75 0.97 -4.53 10.81
CA LEU A 75 0.49 -5.27 9.65
C LEU A 75 -0.46 -6.39 10.06
N ARG A 76 -1.49 -6.62 9.26
CA ARG A 76 -2.36 -7.80 9.34
C ARG A 76 -2.59 -8.36 7.94
N LEU A 77 -2.44 -9.66 7.78
CA LEU A 77 -2.75 -10.34 6.53
C LEU A 77 -4.03 -11.15 6.68
N ASN A 78 -4.94 -11.01 5.73
CA ASN A 78 -6.16 -11.81 5.64
C ASN A 78 -6.29 -12.40 4.25
N LEU A 79 -6.75 -13.65 4.16
CA LEU A 79 -7.16 -14.26 2.89
C LEU A 79 -8.64 -14.00 2.66
N ALA A 80 -8.98 -13.36 1.55
CA ALA A 80 -10.37 -13.16 1.15
C ALA A 80 -10.52 -13.22 -0.37
N ARG A 81 -11.72 -12.92 -0.87
CA ARG A 81 -11.99 -12.86 -2.30
C ARG A 81 -12.13 -11.41 -2.75
N TYR A 82 -11.36 -11.02 -3.77
CA TYR A 82 -11.55 -9.78 -4.49
C TYR A 82 -12.27 -10.08 -5.82
N GLU A 83 -13.48 -9.55 -6.00
CA GLU A 83 -14.32 -9.82 -7.18
C GLU A 83 -14.46 -11.33 -7.50
N GLY A 84 -14.59 -12.16 -6.46
CA GLY A 84 -14.75 -13.62 -6.59
C GLY A 84 -13.44 -14.42 -6.69
N THR A 85 -12.29 -13.77 -6.89
CA THR A 85 -10.97 -14.42 -6.99
C THR A 85 -10.26 -14.38 -5.64
N PRO A 86 -9.62 -15.47 -5.16
CA PRO A 86 -8.78 -15.43 -3.97
C PRO A 86 -7.70 -14.35 -4.09
N ALA A 87 -7.48 -13.58 -3.03
CA ALA A 87 -6.47 -12.55 -2.95
C ALA A 87 -6.02 -12.36 -1.48
N ASP A 88 -4.78 -11.92 -1.31
CA ASP A 88 -4.27 -11.50 -0.01
C ASP A 88 -4.67 -10.04 0.26
N PHE A 89 -5.13 -9.78 1.48
CA PHE A 89 -5.51 -8.46 1.97
C PHE A 89 -4.56 -8.10 3.11
N MET A 90 -3.60 -7.24 2.81
CA MET A 90 -2.65 -6.72 3.77
C MET A 90 -3.12 -5.36 4.28
N GLU A 91 -3.43 -5.29 5.57
CA GLU A 91 -3.78 -4.06 6.27
C GLU A 91 -2.55 -3.46 6.94
N ILE A 92 -2.40 -2.15 6.79
CA ILE A 92 -1.36 -1.32 7.40
C ILE A 92 -2.04 -0.34 8.34
N ALA A 93 -1.66 -0.40 9.62
CA ALA A 93 -2.27 0.43 10.65
C ALA A 93 -1.89 1.91 10.49
N GLY A 94 -2.89 2.79 10.57
CA GLY A 94 -2.76 4.24 10.46
C GLY A 94 -1.97 4.88 11.61
N ASN A 95 -1.98 4.24 12.78
CA ASN A 95 -1.28 4.66 14.00
C ASN A 95 0.14 4.07 14.11
N LEU A 96 0.78 3.78 12.97
CA LEU A 96 2.14 3.25 12.91
C LEU A 96 3.12 4.23 13.58
N VAL A 97 4.04 3.69 14.40
CA VAL A 97 5.11 4.47 15.01
C VAL A 97 6.37 4.43 14.14
N GLU A 98 7.14 5.52 14.12
CA GLU A 98 8.35 5.67 13.27
C GLU A 98 9.35 4.52 13.42
N THR A 99 9.63 4.07 14.65
CA THR A 99 10.55 2.96 14.91
C THR A 99 10.07 1.66 14.26
N LYS A 100 8.77 1.41 14.28
CA LYS A 100 8.16 0.23 13.67
C LYS A 100 8.14 0.33 12.15
N ALA A 101 7.84 1.52 11.62
CA ALA A 101 7.92 1.77 10.18
C ALA A 101 9.34 1.55 9.66
N HIS A 102 10.35 2.08 10.35
CA HIS A 102 11.75 1.93 9.96
C HIS A 102 12.24 0.48 10.03
N ASP A 103 11.86 -0.29 11.07
CA ASP A 103 12.17 -1.72 11.16
C ASP A 103 11.58 -2.50 9.97
N LEU A 104 10.32 -2.24 9.61
CA LEU A 104 9.68 -2.89 8.46
C LEU A 104 10.31 -2.50 7.13
N ILE A 105 10.61 -1.22 6.93
CA ILE A 105 11.31 -0.72 5.74
C ILE A 105 12.68 -1.36 5.61
N SER A 106 13.43 -1.48 6.70
CA SER A 106 14.73 -2.12 6.73
C SER A 106 14.67 -3.58 6.29
N VAL A 107 13.66 -4.33 6.76
CA VAL A 107 13.43 -5.71 6.30
C VAL A 107 13.10 -5.77 4.81
N ILE A 108 12.16 -4.94 4.34
CA ILE A 108 11.81 -4.90 2.91
C ILE A 108 13.06 -4.59 2.06
N GLN A 109 13.86 -3.60 2.48
CA GLN A 109 15.08 -3.20 1.80
C GLN A 109 16.15 -4.30 1.81
N HIS A 110 16.19 -5.18 2.81
CA HIS A 110 17.11 -6.31 2.88
C HIS A 110 16.81 -7.39 1.84
N HIS A 111 15.55 -7.52 1.43
CA HIS A 111 15.15 -8.45 0.38
C HIS A 111 15.29 -7.87 -1.04
N MET A 112 15.42 -6.56 -1.18
CA MET A 112 15.67 -5.92 -2.47
C MET A 112 17.18 -5.96 -2.83
N PRO A 113 17.55 -5.97 -4.13
CA PRO A 113 18.92 -5.82 -4.57
C PRO A 113 19.60 -4.58 -3.97
N ALA A 114 20.90 -4.69 -3.65
CA ALA A 114 21.63 -3.66 -2.92
C ALA A 114 21.76 -2.32 -3.69
N ASP A 115 21.69 -2.37 -5.01
CA ASP A 115 21.65 -1.23 -5.92
C ASP A 115 20.25 -0.61 -6.05
N CYS A 116 19.21 -1.33 -5.61
CA CYS A 116 17.83 -0.84 -5.58
C CYS A 116 17.48 -0.27 -4.20
N ARG A 117 17.96 0.95 -3.91
CA ARG A 117 17.64 1.66 -2.67
C ARG A 117 16.70 2.82 -2.94
N LEU A 118 15.57 2.85 -2.23
CA LEU A 118 14.64 3.97 -2.29
C LEU A 118 15.07 5.07 -1.32
N ASN A 119 14.80 6.32 -1.69
CA ASN A 119 15.01 7.46 -0.80
C ASN A 119 13.88 7.54 0.24
N GLU A 120 14.12 7.03 1.46
CA GLU A 120 13.18 7.05 2.59
C GLU A 120 12.58 8.44 2.87
N ALA A 121 13.34 9.51 2.62
CA ALA A 121 12.88 10.88 2.87
C ALA A 121 11.79 11.34 1.89
N MET A 122 11.76 10.77 0.68
CA MET A 122 10.77 11.11 -0.35
C MET A 122 9.47 10.32 -0.20
N LEU A 123 9.47 9.25 0.60
CA LEU A 123 8.34 8.35 0.74
C LEU A 123 7.40 8.81 1.87
N GLY A 124 6.11 8.55 1.65
CA GLY A 124 5.04 9.00 2.53
C GLY A 124 4.72 10.48 2.44
N GLN A 125 5.38 11.24 1.57
CA GLN A 125 5.10 12.67 1.41
C GLN A 125 3.76 12.89 0.71
N TYR A 126 2.97 13.83 1.23
CA TYR A 126 1.74 14.28 0.61
C TYR A 126 1.47 15.76 0.96
N LEU A 127 0.61 16.41 0.19
CA LEU A 127 0.18 17.78 0.45
C LEU A 127 -1.16 17.79 1.19
N SER A 128 -1.20 18.52 2.30
CA SER A 128 -2.43 18.87 3.01
C SER A 128 -2.69 20.35 2.80
N GLY A 129 -3.44 20.69 1.75
CA GLY A 129 -3.54 22.07 1.27
C GLY A 129 -2.20 22.52 0.68
N LEU A 130 -1.53 23.47 1.33
CA LEU A 130 -0.20 23.96 0.94
C LEU A 130 0.94 23.42 1.80
N GLU A 131 0.62 22.61 2.82
CA GLU A 131 1.61 22.07 3.75
C GLU A 131 2.08 20.69 3.29
N ALA A 132 3.40 20.52 3.17
CA ALA A 132 4.00 19.22 3.02
C ALA A 132 3.89 18.45 4.35
N ARG A 133 3.33 17.24 4.29
CA ARG A 133 3.18 16.33 5.42
C ARG A 133 3.71 14.95 5.05
N ARG A 134 3.90 14.12 6.08
CA ARG A 134 4.36 12.73 5.92
C ARG A 134 3.34 11.76 6.53
N SER A 135 3.14 10.63 5.86
CA SER A 135 2.31 9.51 6.29
C SER A 135 3.15 8.24 6.26
N LEU A 136 3.30 7.59 7.42
CA LEU A 136 4.02 6.32 7.53
C LEU A 136 3.30 5.14 6.87
N PRO A 137 1.97 4.99 6.99
CA PRO A 137 1.23 4.01 6.21
C PRO A 137 1.43 4.17 4.71
N LEU A 138 1.43 5.41 4.20
CA LEU A 138 1.72 5.69 2.79
C LEU A 138 3.16 5.33 2.42
N ALA A 139 4.15 5.70 3.24
CA ALA A 139 5.55 5.37 3.01
C ALA A 139 5.75 3.84 2.91
N LEU A 140 5.21 3.10 3.87
CA LEU A 140 5.31 1.65 3.91
C LEU A 140 4.61 1.01 2.70
N THR A 141 3.43 1.52 2.33
CA THR A 141 2.72 1.08 1.13
C THR A 141 3.58 1.28 -0.12
N GLN A 142 4.19 2.45 -0.29
CA GLN A 142 5.05 2.73 -1.44
C GLN A 142 6.29 1.82 -1.48
N TYR A 143 6.88 1.50 -0.32
CA TYR A 143 7.97 0.51 -0.22
C TYR A 143 7.54 -0.88 -0.67
N LEU A 144 6.37 -1.34 -0.22
CA LEU A 144 5.82 -2.63 -0.62
C LEU A 144 5.58 -2.67 -2.12
N ILE A 145 4.98 -1.62 -2.70
CA ILE A 145 4.80 -1.51 -4.16
C ILE A 145 6.12 -1.66 -4.90
N ALA A 146 7.15 -0.92 -4.48
CA ALA A 146 8.46 -0.99 -5.10
C ALA A 146 9.09 -2.40 -4.98
N TYR A 147 8.97 -3.03 -3.82
CA TYR A 147 9.46 -4.40 -3.61
C TYR A 147 8.77 -5.41 -4.54
N HIS A 148 7.45 -5.31 -4.70
CA HIS A 148 6.70 -6.10 -5.68
C HIS A 148 7.17 -5.86 -7.12
N MET A 149 7.37 -4.59 -7.51
CA MET A 149 7.83 -4.24 -8.85
C MET A 149 9.22 -4.79 -9.17
N VAL A 150 10.16 -4.65 -8.23
CA VAL A 150 11.53 -5.17 -8.39
C VAL A 150 11.53 -6.69 -8.52
N THR A 151 10.79 -7.37 -7.65
CA THR A 151 10.69 -8.84 -7.66
C THR A 151 10.08 -9.35 -8.97
N ALA A 152 8.98 -8.72 -9.43
CA ALA A 152 8.35 -9.07 -10.68
C ALA A 152 9.29 -8.84 -11.88
N GLY A 153 10.04 -7.72 -11.89
CA GLY A 153 11.03 -7.42 -12.92
C GLY A 153 12.12 -8.48 -13.02
N LEU A 154 12.73 -8.85 -11.89
CA LEU A 154 13.77 -9.88 -11.84
C LEU A 154 13.25 -11.26 -12.31
N THR A 155 12.04 -11.62 -11.87
CA THR A 155 11.42 -12.90 -12.27
C THR A 155 11.17 -12.95 -13.77
N ILE A 156 10.76 -11.83 -14.38
CA ILE A 156 10.54 -11.74 -15.83
C ILE A 156 11.88 -11.86 -16.59
N GLU A 157 12.94 -11.22 -16.10
CA GLU A 157 14.28 -11.32 -16.70
C GLU A 157 14.80 -12.76 -16.67
N GLU A 158 14.66 -13.47 -15.54
CA GLU A 158 15.03 -14.89 -15.40
C GLU A 158 14.24 -15.82 -16.33
N MET A 159 12.96 -15.51 -16.60
CA MET A 159 12.15 -16.29 -17.55
C MET A 159 12.54 -16.07 -19.02
N GLN A 160 13.25 -14.97 -19.32
CA GLN A 160 13.65 -14.59 -20.67
C GLN A 160 15.09 -15.00 -21.02
N SER A 161 15.91 -15.33 -20.02
CA SER A 161 17.29 -15.84 -20.17
C SER A 161 17.34 -17.35 -20.38
#